data_AF-A0A1M3MP00-F1
#
_entry.id   AF-A0A1M3MP00-F1
#
_cell.length_a   1.000
_cell.length_b   1.000
_cell.length_c   1.000
_cell.angle_alpha   90.00
_cell.angle_beta   90.00
_cell.angle_gamma   90.00
#
_symmetry.space_group_name_H-M   'P 1'
#
loop_
_entity.id
_entity.type
_entity.pdbx_description
1 polymer ?
#
loop_
_entity_poly.entity_id
_entity_poly.type
_entity_poly.pdbx_seq_one_letter_code
_entity_poly.pdbx_strand_id
1 'polypeptide(L)' 'MGDAAHLMPPVGVGVNLAMLDASDLAMAIASAGDWQIATRDMQIEILRRASKIMSEAIPGFQQWFSEIQPSK' A
#
# COMPACT_ATOMS: atom_id res chain seq x y z
N MET A 1 4.77 6.62 4.83
CA MET A 1 3.42 6.33 4.30
C MET A 1 3.46 6.47 2.79
N GLY A 2 2.46 5.96 2.06
CA GLY A 2 2.47 5.95 0.60
C GLY A 2 3.67 5.19 0.05
N ASP A 3 4.21 5.61 -1.10
CA ASP A 3 5.34 4.95 -1.78
C ASP A 3 6.55 4.70 -0.85
N ALA A 4 6.84 5.63 0.06
CA ALA A 4 7.93 5.47 1.02
C ALA A 4 7.71 4.30 2.01
N ALA A 5 6.46 3.91 2.25
CA ALA A 5 6.12 2.77 3.09
C ALA A 5 5.84 1.50 2.28
N HIS A 6 5.33 1.62 1.05
CA HIS A 6 4.82 0.47 0.29
C HIS A 6 4.77 0.69 -1.22
N LEU A 7 5.89 1.08 -1.83
CA LEU A 7 6.01 1.15 -3.29
C LEU A 7 5.47 -0.10 -3.98
N MET A 8 4.57 0.08 -4.96
CA MET A 8 3.82 -0.99 -5.58
C MET A 8 3.66 -0.79 -7.10
N PRO A 9 3.32 -1.85 -7.87
CA PRO A 9 3.03 -1.72 -9.29
C PRO A 9 1.96 -0.66 -9.58
N PRO A 10 2.09 0.13 -10.66
CA PRO A 10 1.22 1.28 -10.94
C PRO A 10 -0.13 0.86 -11.57
N VAL A 11 -0.88 -0.02 -10.90
CA VAL A 11 -2.19 -0.51 -11.34
C VAL A 11 -3.37 0.37 -10.90
N GLY A 12 -3.10 1.64 -10.58
CA GLY A 12 -4.15 2.65 -10.28
C GLY A 12 -4.61 2.74 -8.83
N VAL A 13 -3.96 2.05 -7.88
CA VAL A 13 -4.38 2.01 -6.47
C VAL A 13 -3.47 2.78 -5.51
N GLY A 14 -2.25 3.15 -5.93
CA GLY A 14 -1.20 3.67 -5.03
C GLY A 14 -1.59 4.93 -4.25
N VAL A 15 -2.04 5.99 -4.95
CA VAL A 15 -2.43 7.25 -4.27
C VAL A 15 -3.63 7.07 -3.35
N ASN A 16 -4.61 6.24 -3.73
CA ASN A 16 -5.77 5.97 -2.90
C ASN A 16 -5.36 5.29 -1.59
N LEU A 17 -4.44 4.34 -1.67
CA LEU A 17 -3.88 3.67 -0.49
C LEU A 17 -3.10 4.65 0.39
N ALA A 18 -2.27 5.51 -0.21
CA ALA A 18 -1.52 6.53 0.52
C ALA A 18 -2.43 7.51 1.28
N MET A 19 -3.53 7.95 0.65
CA MET A 19 -4.51 8.84 1.28
C MET A 19 -5.26 8.16 2.43
N LEU A 20 -5.68 6.91 2.24
CA LEU A 20 -6.33 6.13 3.30
C LEU A 20 -5.41 5.96 4.50
N ASP A 21 -4.15 5.59 4.28
CA ASP A 21 -3.20 5.42 5.36
C ASP A 21 -2.98 6.73 6.13
N ALA A 22 -2.82 7.85 5.40
CA ALA A 22 -2.65 9.16 6.02
C ALA A 22 -3.85 9.54 6.91
N SER A 23 -5.07 9.28 6.44
CA SER A 23 -6.29 9.50 7.22
C SER A 23 -6.32 8.63 8.47
N ASP A 24 -6.07 7.32 8.34
CA ASP A 24 -6.12 6.38 9.46
C ASP A 24 -5.05 6.70 10.52
N LEU A 25 -3.82 7.01 10.10
CA LEU A 25 -2.76 7.41 11.03
C LEU A 25 -3.08 8.72 11.73
N ALA A 26 -3.57 9.73 11.01
CA ALA A 26 -3.93 11.00 11.61
C ALA A 26 -5.00 10.82 12.69
N MET A 27 -6.03 10.01 12.41
CA MET A 27 -7.08 9.68 13.38
C MET A 27 -6.55 8.90 14.59
N ALA A 28 -5.67 7.93 14.36
CA ALA A 28 -5.05 7.14 15.42
C ALA A 28 -4.19 8.01 16.35
N ILE A 29 -3.35 8.87 15.78
CA ILE A 29 -2.52 9.83 16.54
C ILE A 29 -3.40 10.81 17.32
N ALA A 30 -4.42 11.39 16.68
CA ALA A 30 -5.28 12.39 17.31
C ALA A 30 -6.10 11.83 18.49
N SER A 31 -6.40 10.53 18.49
CA SER A 31 -7.22 9.88 19.51
C SER A 31 -6.41 9.20 20.61
N ALA A 32 -5.09 9.10 20.46
CA ALA A 32 -4.23 8.34 21.38
C ALA A 32 -3.61 9.21 22.47
N GLY A 33 -3.46 8.62 23.67
CA GLY A 33 -2.67 9.22 24.74
C GLY A 33 -1.15 9.15 24.51
N ASP A 34 -0.70 8.24 23.65
CA ASP A 34 0.70 8.07 23.24
C ASP A 34 0.74 7.92 21.70
N TRP A 35 1.28 8.92 21.03
CA TRP A 35 1.31 8.96 19.56
C TRP A 35 2.31 7.96 18.98
N GLN A 36 3.36 7.60 19.71
CA GLN A 36 4.37 6.64 19.27
C GLN A 36 3.78 5.24 19.22
N ILE A 37 3.00 4.85 20.23
CA ILE A 37 2.27 3.56 20.24
C ILE A 37 1.27 3.53 19.08
N ALA A 38 0.43 4.57 18.94
CA ALA A 38 -0.56 4.64 17.87
C ALA A 38 0.09 4.59 16.47
N THR A 39 1.22 5.27 16.29
CA THR A 39 1.98 5.23 15.04
C THR A 39 2.51 3.83 14.75
N ARG A 40 3.07 3.14 15.76
CA ARG A 40 3.59 1.78 15.60
C ARG A 40 2.48 0.79 15.22
N ASP A 41 1.36 0.84 15.92
CA ASP A 41 0.24 -0.05 15.67
C ASP A 41 -0.35 0.21 14.28
N MET A 42 -0.41 1.49 13.87
CA MET A 42 -0.87 1.85 12.54
C MET A 42 0.08 1.40 11.43
N GLN A 43 1.39 1.45 11.65
CA GLN A 43 2.36 0.93 10.68
C GLN A 43 2.14 -0.56 10.38
N ILE A 44 1.80 -1.37 11.38
CA ILE A 44 1.50 -2.80 11.21
C ILE A 44 0.31 -2.98 10.27
N GLU A 45 -0.77 -2.21 10.50
CA GLU A 45 -1.97 -2.27 9.67
C GLU A 45 -1.73 -1.77 8.24
N ILE A 46 -0.97 -0.69 8.07
CA ILE A 46 -0.53 -0.18 6.76
C ILE A 46 0.22 -1.27 5.98
N LEU A 47 1.19 -1.93 6.61
CA LEU A 47 1.97 -3.00 5.97
C LEU A 47 1.11 -4.23 5.64
N ARG A 48 0.22 -4.62 6.55
CA ARG A 48 -0.71 -5.74 6.34
C ARG A 48 -1.62 -5.48 5.14
N ARG A 49 -2.18 -4.27 5.05
CA ARG A 49 -3.06 -3.83 3.96
C ARG A 49 -2.30 -3.77 2.63
N ALA A 50 -1.12 -3.16 2.61
CA ALA A 50 -0.29 -3.06 1.42
C ALA A 50 0.13 -4.44 0.90
N SER A 51 0.53 -5.36 1.79
CA SER A 51 0.88 -6.74 1.43
C SER A 51 -0.27 -7.47 0.73
N LYS A 52 -1.50 -7.32 1.25
CA LYS A 52 -2.70 -7.88 0.62
C LYS A 52 -2.90 -7.33 -0.80
N ILE A 53 -2.83 -6.00 -0.97
CA ILE A 53 -3.06 -5.37 -2.28
C ILE A 53 -1.93 -5.73 -3.27
N MET A 54 -0.68 -5.80 -2.81
CA MET A 54 0.45 -6.21 -3.66
C MET A 54 0.27 -7.63 -4.23
N SER A 55 -0.31 -8.55 -3.46
CA SER A 55 -0.57 -9.92 -3.93
C SER A 55 -1.51 -9.97 -5.15
N GLU A 56 -2.37 -8.96 -5.30
CA GLU A 56 -3.29 -8.81 -6.43
C GLU A 56 -2.68 -7.93 -7.54
N ALA A 57 -1.92 -6.90 -7.17
CA ALA A 57 -1.33 -5.96 -8.12
C ALA A 57 -0.17 -6.55 -8.93
N ILE A 58 0.65 -7.41 -8.34
CA ILE A 58 1.83 -8.00 -9.01
C ILE A 58 1.43 -8.85 -10.23
N PRO A 59 0.50 -9.82 -10.12
CA PRO A 59 0.07 -10.60 -11.29
C PRO A 59 -0.54 -9.74 -12.39
N GLY A 60 -1.38 -8.76 -12.03
CA GLY A 60 -2.00 -7.84 -12.99
C GLY A 60 -0.95 -7.03 -13.76
N PHE A 61 0.09 -6.55 -13.08
CA PHE A 61 1.18 -5.84 -13.73
C PHE A 61 2.04 -6.75 -14.61
N GLN A 62 2.29 -8.00 -14.19
CA GLN A 62 3.01 -8.98 -15.01
C GLN A 62 2.27 -9.30 -16.32
N GLN A 63 0.93 -9.35 -16.29
CA GLN A 63 0.09 -9.58 -17.47
C GLN A 63 0.27 -8.52 -18.56
N TRP A 64 0.56 -7.26 -18.19
CA TRP A 64 0.80 -6.20 -19.18
C TRP A 64 1.98 -6.49 -20.11
N PHE A 65 2.88 -7.39 -19.70
CA PHE A 65 4.09 -7.73 -20.45
C PHE A 65 4.07 -9.16 -21.01
N SER A 66 3.02 -9.96 -20.74
CA SER A 66 2.97 -11.35 -21.19
C SER A 66 2.72 -11.54 -22.69
N GLU A 67 2.24 -10.51 -23.40
CA GLU A 67 1.97 -10.56 -24.85
C GLU A 67 3.21 -10.26 -25.72
N ILE A 68 4.37 -9.94 -25.14
CA ILE A 68 5.63 -9.70 -25.87
C ILE A 68 6.44 -11.00 -26.01
N GLN A 69 5.79 -12.10 -26.40
CA GLN A 69 6.53 -13.25 -26.95
C GLN A 69 6.48 -13.17 -28.48
N PRO A 70 7.61 -12.94 -29.18
CA PRO A 70 7.64 -13.07 -30.62
C PRO A 70 7.22 -14.49 -31.00
N SER A 71 6.26 -14.62 -31.91
CA SER A 71 5.96 -15.90 -32.54
C SER A 71 7.26 -16.48 -33.09
N LYS A 72 7.61 -17.69 -32.63
CA LYS A 72 8.72 -18.48 -33.20
C LYS A 72 8.55 -18.65 -34.70
#